data_AF-A0A0C2NHK1-F1
#
_entry.id   AF-A0A0C2NHK1-F1
#
_cell.length_a   1.000
_cell.length_b   1.000
_cell.length_c   1.000
_cell.angle_alpha   90.00
_cell.angle_beta   90.00
_cell.angle_gamma   90.00
#
_symmetry.space_group_name_H-M   'P 1'
#
loop_
_entity.id
_entity.type
_entity.pdbx_description
1 polymer ?
#
loop_
_entity_poly.entity_id
_entity_poly.type
_entity_poly.pdbx_seq_one_letter_code
_entity_poly.pdbx_strand_id
1 'polypeptide(L)'
;MNDISIQEKKNRIFALTKIHKDFPSPGLSFMDIMPIFKSPNAIQMVIDVMAADIREKGWKFDLIACIEARGFLFGNLLAREFKVGFVAIREASKLPGPVFQVHTKSEFGEKDLQIQQDPELNGKSVLIVDDLIATGGTAAGAIELLKKCGSKIVGCSFLVDVFFVQKVKEFDSDYCATFK
;
A
#
# COMPACT_ATOMS: atom_id res chain seq x y z
N MET A 1 -0.11 30.01 -2.69
CA MET A 1 -0.18 29.46 -1.32
C MET A 1 1.21 28.96 -0.99
N ASN A 2 1.80 29.36 0.14
CA ASN A 2 3.11 28.84 0.53
C ASN A 2 3.01 27.33 0.68
N ASP A 3 3.81 26.60 -0.09
CA ASP A 3 3.85 25.14 0.00
C ASP A 3 4.47 24.78 1.35
N ILE A 4 3.68 24.13 2.20
CA ILE A 4 4.09 23.73 3.55
C ILE A 4 5.04 22.53 3.45
N SER A 5 5.93 22.36 4.44
CA SER A 5 6.92 21.27 4.43
C SER A 5 6.26 19.89 4.41
N ILE A 6 6.99 18.86 3.92
CA ILE A 6 6.53 17.46 3.96
C ILE A 6 6.16 17.04 5.39
N GLN A 7 6.92 17.48 6.40
CA GLN A 7 6.61 17.19 7.80
C GLN A 7 5.29 17.83 8.25
N GLU A 8 5.02 19.08 7.85
CA GLU A 8 3.76 19.75 8.16
C GLU A 8 2.58 19.07 7.43
N LYS A 9 2.78 18.61 6.19
CA LYS A 9 1.78 17.78 5.48
C LYS A 9 1.49 16.49 6.26
N LYS A 10 2.52 15.75 6.70
CA LYS A 10 2.38 14.55 7.53
C LYS A 10 1.54 14.83 8.78
N ASN A 11 1.87 15.89 9.54
CA ASN A 11 1.12 16.27 10.74
C ASN A 11 -0.36 16.55 10.46
N ARG A 12 -0.67 17.30 9.39
CA ARG A 12 -2.05 17.60 9.01
C ARG A 12 -2.84 16.38 8.57
N ILE A 13 -2.20 15.47 7.83
CA ILE A 13 -2.83 14.20 7.41
C ILE A 13 -3.15 13.35 8.63
N PHE A 14 -2.20 13.19 9.56
CA PHE A 14 -2.42 12.44 10.80
C PHE A 14 -3.53 13.06 11.67
N ALA A 15 -3.63 14.38 11.73
CA ALA A 15 -4.71 15.05 12.47
C ALA A 15 -6.12 14.78 11.90
N LEU A 16 -6.23 14.28 10.66
CA LEU A 16 -7.50 13.89 10.05
C LEU A 16 -7.86 12.43 10.34
N THR A 17 -6.91 11.56 10.68
CA THR A 17 -7.22 10.16 10.96
C THR A 17 -7.94 10.01 12.30
N LYS A 18 -8.72 8.94 12.45
CA LYS A 18 -9.44 8.64 13.68
C LYS A 18 -9.08 7.25 14.16
N ILE A 19 -9.00 7.07 15.48
CA ILE A 19 -8.79 5.75 16.08
C ILE A 19 -10.12 5.28 16.67
N HIS A 20 -10.57 4.13 16.19
CA HIS A 20 -11.71 3.41 16.76
C HIS A 20 -11.18 2.25 17.60
N LYS A 21 -11.40 2.32 18.91
CA LYS A 21 -11.05 1.23 19.84
C LYS A 21 -12.05 0.09 19.72
N ASP A 22 -11.58 -1.12 20.02
CA ASP A 22 -12.37 -2.35 20.05
C ASP A 22 -13.06 -2.67 18.72
N PHE A 23 -12.39 -2.35 17.61
CA PHE A 23 -12.86 -2.62 16.25
C PHE A 23 -11.75 -3.29 15.41
N PRO A 24 -12.07 -4.31 14.59
CA PRO A 24 -13.37 -4.97 14.45
C PRO A 24 -13.71 -5.92 15.61
N SER A 25 -12.76 -6.15 16.52
CA SER A 25 -12.91 -7.02 17.69
C SER A 25 -12.34 -6.34 18.95
N PRO A 26 -12.79 -6.74 20.16
CA PRO A 26 -12.27 -6.21 21.41
C PRO A 26 -10.74 -6.32 21.51
N GLY A 27 -10.09 -5.28 22.03
CA GLY A 27 -8.63 -5.21 22.21
C GLY A 27 -7.85 -4.74 20.97
N LEU A 28 -8.51 -4.54 19.82
CA LEU A 28 -7.88 -4.00 18.61
C LEU A 28 -8.16 -2.49 18.46
N SER A 29 -7.23 -1.77 17.87
CA SER A 29 -7.41 -0.37 17.48
C SER A 29 -7.39 -0.25 15.96
N PHE A 30 -8.45 0.33 15.41
CA PHE A 30 -8.58 0.55 13.98
C PHE A 30 -8.33 2.01 13.63
N MET A 31 -7.37 2.25 12.73
CA MET A 31 -7.12 3.57 12.18
C MET A 31 -8.00 3.82 10.95
N ASP A 32 -8.97 4.73 11.11
CA ASP A 32 -9.83 5.22 10.05
C ASP A 32 -9.16 6.38 9.31
N ILE A 33 -8.83 6.14 8.04
CA ILE A 33 -8.26 7.11 7.11
C ILE A 33 -9.34 7.81 6.25
N MET A 34 -10.60 7.38 6.30
CA MET A 34 -11.67 7.93 5.46
C MET A 34 -11.89 9.44 5.62
N PRO A 35 -11.67 10.09 6.78
CA PRO A 35 -11.82 11.54 6.89
C PRO A 35 -10.81 12.33 6.04
N ILE A 36 -9.66 11.74 5.65
CA ILE A 36 -8.70 12.38 4.74
C ILE A 36 -9.39 12.78 3.44
N PHE A 37 -10.17 11.88 2.85
CA PHE A 37 -10.83 12.10 1.56
C PHE A 37 -11.95 13.13 1.62
N LYS A 38 -12.41 13.53 2.81
CA LYS A 38 -13.40 14.59 3.00
C LYS A 38 -12.76 15.99 2.99
N SER A 39 -11.44 16.07 3.14
CA SER A 39 -10.70 17.34 3.13
C SER A 39 -10.20 17.65 1.71
N PRO A 40 -10.61 18.77 1.09
CA PRO A 40 -10.32 19.06 -0.32
C PRO A 40 -8.84 19.00 -0.72
N ASN A 41 -7.94 19.36 0.21
CA ASN A 41 -6.51 19.43 -0.07
C ASN A 41 -5.72 18.23 0.50
N ALA A 42 -6.35 17.39 1.32
CA ALA A 42 -5.62 16.36 2.04
C ALA A 42 -5.16 15.22 1.14
N ILE A 43 -5.93 14.88 0.10
CA ILE A 43 -5.50 13.84 -0.85
C ILE A 43 -4.22 14.27 -1.58
N GLN A 44 -4.13 15.53 -2.00
CA GLN A 44 -2.90 16.03 -2.63
C GLN A 44 -1.74 15.99 -1.65
N MET A 45 -1.96 16.41 -0.39
CA MET A 45 -0.92 16.29 0.64
C MET A 45 -0.45 14.85 0.83
N VAL A 46 -1.36 13.86 0.82
CA VAL A 46 -0.99 12.44 0.93
C VAL A 46 -0.11 12.02 -0.23
N ILE A 47 -0.51 12.33 -1.46
CA ILE A 47 0.25 11.95 -2.65
C ILE A 47 1.62 12.63 -2.67
N ASP A 48 1.71 13.92 -2.31
CA ASP A 48 2.98 14.64 -2.21
C ASP A 48 3.93 13.95 -1.22
N VAL A 49 3.42 13.56 -0.05
CA VAL A 49 4.22 12.91 0.98
C VAL A 49 4.66 11.52 0.54
N MET A 50 3.74 10.66 0.10
CA MET A 50 4.08 9.30 -0.34
C MET A 50 5.05 9.34 -1.52
N ALA A 51 4.85 10.25 -2.48
CA ALA A 51 5.76 10.41 -3.61
C ALA A 51 7.13 10.94 -3.19
N ALA A 52 7.21 11.84 -2.20
CA ALA A 52 8.49 12.28 -1.64
C ALA A 52 9.25 11.13 -1.00
N ASP A 53 8.59 10.34 -0.15
CA ASP A 53 9.20 9.18 0.52
C ASP A 53 9.66 8.11 -0.52
N ILE A 54 8.86 7.84 -1.56
CA ILE A 54 9.24 6.93 -2.66
C ILE A 54 10.46 7.46 -3.44
N ARG A 55 10.52 8.77 -3.71
CA ARG A 55 11.66 9.39 -4.43
C ARG A 55 12.94 9.34 -3.60
N GLU A 56 12.85 9.55 -2.29
CA GLU A 56 13.99 9.46 -1.37
C GLU A 56 14.63 8.05 -1.40
N LYS A 57 13.81 7.01 -1.54
CA LYS A 57 14.29 5.63 -1.69
C LYS A 57 15.00 5.35 -3.01
N GLY A 58 14.82 6.19 -4.03
CA GLY A 58 15.46 6.04 -5.33
C GLY A 58 15.03 4.80 -6.13
N TRP A 59 13.88 4.20 -5.79
CA TRP A 59 13.37 3.02 -6.47
C TRP A 59 13.00 3.30 -7.92
N LYS A 60 13.29 2.34 -8.81
CA LYS A 60 12.87 2.35 -10.21
C LYS A 60 11.90 1.21 -10.46
N PHE A 61 10.69 1.54 -10.90
CA PHE A 61 9.61 0.57 -11.10
C PHE A 61 8.84 0.90 -12.38
N ASP A 62 8.29 -0.15 -12.99
CA ASP A 62 7.46 -0.07 -14.19
C ASP A 62 5.97 -0.02 -13.86
N LEU A 63 5.61 -0.58 -12.69
CA LEU A 63 4.23 -0.75 -12.23
C LEU A 63 4.10 -0.44 -10.73
N ILE A 64 2.93 0.05 -10.34
CA ILE A 64 2.46 0.04 -8.95
C ILE A 64 1.43 -1.07 -8.79
N ALA A 65 1.68 -2.00 -7.86
CA ALA A 65 0.72 -3.00 -7.44
C ALA A 65 0.02 -2.55 -6.16
N CYS A 66 -1.30 -2.63 -6.12
CA CYS A 66 -2.04 -2.31 -4.91
C CYS A 66 -2.90 -3.45 -4.44
N ILE A 67 -3.08 -3.53 -3.13
CA ILE A 67 -4.01 -4.44 -2.50
C ILE A 67 -5.34 -3.72 -2.35
N GLU A 68 -6.43 -4.40 -2.70
CA GLU A 68 -7.74 -3.82 -2.56
C GLU A 68 -8.16 -3.61 -1.08
N ALA A 69 -9.15 -2.79 -0.80
CA ALA A 69 -9.72 -1.77 -1.69
C ALA A 69 -9.08 -0.41 -1.43
N ARG A 70 -8.66 -0.14 -0.20
CA ARG A 70 -8.18 1.18 0.23
C ARG A 70 -6.85 1.55 -0.42
N GLY A 71 -5.96 0.58 -0.65
CA GLY A 71 -4.73 0.81 -1.43
C GLY A 71 -5.00 1.41 -2.81
N PHE A 72 -6.12 1.09 -3.46
CA PHE A 72 -6.47 1.63 -4.78
C PHE A 72 -6.73 3.14 -4.79
N LEU A 73 -7.13 3.70 -3.65
CA LEU A 73 -7.39 5.14 -3.49
C LEU A 73 -6.10 5.97 -3.64
N PHE A 74 -4.95 5.37 -3.32
CA PHE A 74 -3.63 6.02 -3.40
C PHE A 74 -2.84 5.54 -4.61
N GLY A 75 -2.87 4.23 -4.87
CA GLY A 75 -2.11 3.56 -5.91
C GLY A 75 -2.26 4.15 -7.29
N ASN A 76 -3.50 4.38 -7.74
CA ASN A 76 -3.75 4.95 -9.06
C ASN A 76 -3.27 6.41 -9.17
N LEU A 77 -3.39 7.19 -8.10
CA LEU A 77 -2.90 8.57 -8.07
C LEU A 77 -1.37 8.62 -8.10
N LEU A 78 -0.70 7.70 -7.39
CA LEU A 78 0.74 7.55 -7.45
C LEU A 78 1.21 7.01 -8.81
N ALA A 79 0.49 6.07 -9.42
CA ALA A 79 0.83 5.56 -10.75
C ALA A 79 0.81 6.69 -11.79
N ARG A 80 -0.18 7.59 -11.69
CA ARG A 80 -0.23 8.83 -12.48
C ARG A 80 0.95 9.76 -12.18
N GLU A 81 1.27 9.99 -10.91
CA GLU A 81 2.38 10.86 -10.47
C GLU A 81 3.74 10.38 -10.99
N PHE A 82 3.98 9.07 -10.97
CA PHE A 82 5.22 8.45 -11.43
C PHE A 82 5.20 8.05 -12.92
N LYS A 83 4.07 8.21 -13.61
CA LYS A 83 3.86 7.83 -15.02
C LYS A 83 4.19 6.35 -15.31
N VAL A 84 3.72 5.48 -14.43
CA VAL A 84 3.91 4.02 -14.50
C VAL A 84 2.56 3.32 -14.62
N GLY A 85 2.56 2.02 -14.96
CA GLY A 85 1.33 1.24 -14.99
C GLY A 85 0.84 0.88 -13.59
N PHE A 86 -0.34 0.26 -13.53
CA PHE A 86 -1.01 -0.16 -12.31
C PHE A 86 -1.48 -1.61 -12.42
N VAL A 87 -1.37 -2.38 -11.34
CA VAL A 87 -1.93 -3.73 -11.24
C VAL A 87 -2.68 -3.93 -9.93
N ALA A 88 -3.85 -4.57 -10.03
CA ALA A 88 -4.73 -4.84 -8.89
C ALA A 88 -4.48 -6.22 -8.30
N ILE A 89 -4.28 -6.27 -6.98
CA ILE A 89 -4.34 -7.49 -6.17
C ILE A 89 -5.64 -7.42 -5.38
N ARG A 90 -6.47 -8.47 -5.48
CA ARG A 90 -7.83 -8.47 -4.91
C ARG A 90 -8.06 -9.69 -4.05
N GLU A 91 -9.05 -9.63 -3.17
CA GLU A 91 -9.60 -10.82 -2.53
C GLU A 91 -10.20 -11.77 -3.57
N ALA A 92 -10.38 -13.03 -3.16
CA ALA A 92 -10.86 -14.08 -4.04
C ALA A 92 -12.17 -13.73 -4.77
N SER A 93 -12.27 -14.22 -6.00
CA SER A 93 -13.47 -14.15 -6.86
C SER A 93 -13.82 -12.75 -7.40
N LYS A 94 -12.94 -11.75 -7.27
CA LYS A 94 -13.15 -10.39 -7.80
C LYS A 94 -12.36 -10.06 -9.07
N LEU A 95 -11.52 -10.98 -9.55
CA LEU A 95 -10.76 -10.84 -10.80
C LEU A 95 -11.29 -11.80 -11.86
N PRO A 96 -11.38 -11.39 -13.13
CA PRO A 96 -11.77 -12.26 -14.22
C PRO A 96 -10.61 -13.16 -14.66
N GLY A 97 -10.95 -14.29 -15.30
CA GLY A 97 -9.98 -15.17 -15.94
C GLY A 97 -9.09 -15.96 -14.97
N PRO A 98 -7.99 -16.55 -15.46
CA PRO A 98 -7.04 -17.29 -14.64
C PRO A 98 -6.33 -16.38 -13.64
N VAL A 99 -6.16 -16.85 -12.41
CA VAL A 99 -5.52 -16.11 -11.32
C VAL A 99 -4.42 -16.94 -10.66
N PHE A 100 -3.44 -16.28 -10.06
CA PHE A 100 -2.68 -16.86 -8.96
C PHE A 100 -3.37 -16.53 -7.64
N GLN A 101 -3.25 -17.42 -6.67
CA GLN A 101 -3.82 -17.25 -5.34
C GLN A 101 -2.80 -17.57 -4.25
N VAL A 102 -2.91 -16.87 -3.13
CA VAL A 102 -2.19 -17.13 -1.88
C VAL A 102 -3.14 -16.98 -0.70
N HIS A 103 -3.02 -17.89 0.27
CA HIS A 103 -3.71 -17.79 1.55
C HIS A 103 -2.88 -16.92 2.47
N THR A 104 -3.46 -15.83 2.97
CA THR A 104 -2.79 -14.91 3.91
C THR A 104 -3.49 -14.94 5.24
N LYS A 105 -2.72 -14.88 6.32
CA LYS A 105 -3.23 -14.69 7.66
C LYS A 105 -2.87 -13.28 8.11
N SER A 106 -3.88 -12.52 8.49
CA SER A 106 -3.73 -11.21 9.11
C SER A 106 -4.25 -11.25 10.55
N GLU A 107 -3.98 -10.19 11.30
CA GLU A 107 -4.60 -9.94 12.61
C GLU A 107 -6.13 -9.84 12.56
N PHE A 108 -6.71 -9.62 11.37
CA PHE A 108 -8.15 -9.53 11.14
C PHE A 108 -8.75 -10.82 10.55
N GLY A 109 -7.98 -11.91 10.53
CA GLY A 109 -8.40 -13.22 10.02
C GLY A 109 -7.68 -13.66 8.74
N GLU A 110 -8.12 -14.79 8.22
CA GLU A 110 -7.61 -15.38 6.99
C GLU A 110 -8.28 -14.77 5.77
N LYS A 111 -7.46 -14.46 4.75
CA LYS A 111 -7.90 -13.87 3.50
C LYS A 111 -7.13 -14.47 2.34
N ASP A 112 -7.85 -14.72 1.25
CA ASP A 112 -7.26 -15.19 0.00
C ASP A 112 -7.01 -14.01 -0.90
N LEU A 113 -5.75 -13.75 -1.22
CA LEU A 113 -5.36 -12.74 -2.20
C LEU A 113 -5.15 -13.39 -3.56
N GLN A 114 -5.58 -12.70 -4.60
CA GLN A 114 -5.49 -13.09 -5.99
C GLN A 114 -4.89 -11.97 -6.85
N ILE A 115 -4.15 -12.38 -7.88
CA ILE A 115 -3.72 -11.52 -8.99
C ILE A 115 -4.04 -12.25 -10.29
N GLN A 116 -4.45 -11.52 -11.32
CA GLN A 116 -4.72 -12.11 -12.62
C GLN A 116 -3.41 -12.62 -13.22
N GLN A 117 -3.46 -13.79 -13.87
CA GLN A 117 -2.32 -14.28 -14.64
C GLN A 117 -2.18 -13.42 -15.88
N ASP A 118 -1.15 -12.58 -15.88
CA ASP A 118 -0.88 -11.63 -16.93
C ASP A 118 0.59 -11.75 -17.35
N PRO A 119 0.88 -12.22 -18.58
CA PRO A 119 2.25 -12.32 -19.10
C PRO A 119 3.02 -10.99 -19.11
N GLU A 120 2.33 -9.85 -19.14
CA GLU A 120 2.98 -8.52 -19.15
C GLU A 120 3.65 -8.17 -17.82
N LEU A 121 3.30 -8.88 -16.73
CA LEU A 121 3.92 -8.70 -15.41
C LEU A 121 5.31 -9.35 -15.31
N ASN A 122 5.63 -10.30 -16.18
CA ASN A 122 6.88 -11.04 -16.13
C ASN A 122 8.08 -10.11 -16.39
N GLY A 123 9.07 -10.12 -15.49
CA GLY A 123 10.27 -9.30 -15.58
C GLY A 123 10.09 -7.83 -15.19
N LYS A 124 8.86 -7.35 -14.97
CA LYS A 124 8.57 -5.96 -14.55
C LYS A 124 9.03 -5.70 -13.13
N SER A 125 9.57 -4.51 -12.90
CA SER A 125 9.85 -4.00 -11.56
C SER A 125 8.59 -3.39 -10.96
N VAL A 126 8.20 -3.81 -9.76
CA VAL A 126 6.91 -3.48 -9.15
C VAL A 126 7.11 -2.88 -7.77
N LEU A 127 6.49 -1.72 -7.54
CA LEU A 127 6.34 -1.11 -6.21
C LEU A 127 4.97 -1.49 -5.65
N ILE A 128 4.93 -2.05 -4.44
CA ILE A 128 3.66 -2.33 -3.76
C ILE A 128 3.21 -1.06 -3.02
N VAL A 129 1.94 -0.69 -3.14
CA VAL A 129 1.36 0.44 -2.40
C VAL A 129 0.08 0.00 -1.70
N ASP A 130 -0.05 0.35 -0.43
CA ASP A 130 -1.29 0.18 0.32
C ASP A 130 -1.50 1.33 1.32
N ASP A 131 -2.66 1.37 1.98
CA ASP A 131 -2.99 2.43 2.91
C ASP A 131 -2.33 2.25 4.29
N LEU A 132 -2.27 1.03 4.79
CA LEU A 132 -1.80 0.76 6.13
C LEU A 132 -1.00 -0.54 6.18
N ILE A 133 0.07 -0.53 6.96
CA ILE A 133 0.77 -1.75 7.36
C ILE A 133 0.63 -2.00 8.86
N ALA A 134 0.26 -3.24 9.18
CA ALA A 134 0.12 -3.77 10.54
C ALA A 134 1.06 -4.96 10.75
N THR A 135 0.64 -6.22 10.62
CA THR A 135 1.59 -7.35 10.76
C THR A 135 2.46 -7.59 9.53
N GLY A 136 2.10 -6.98 8.39
CA GLY A 136 2.75 -7.19 7.09
C GLY A 136 2.31 -8.46 6.35
N GLY A 137 1.40 -9.26 6.91
CA GLY A 137 0.93 -10.52 6.29
C GLY A 137 0.30 -10.33 4.90
N THR A 138 -0.46 -9.26 4.71
CA THR A 138 -1.09 -8.94 3.41
C THR A 138 -0.05 -8.54 2.36
N ALA A 139 0.90 -7.66 2.73
CA ALA A 139 2.00 -7.26 1.86
C ALA A 139 2.89 -8.46 1.49
N ALA A 140 3.13 -9.34 2.45
CA ALA A 140 3.82 -10.60 2.26
C ALA A 140 3.12 -11.55 1.26
N GLY A 141 1.79 -11.61 1.27
CA GLY A 141 1.02 -12.33 0.26
C GLY A 141 1.10 -11.68 -1.13
N ALA A 142 0.98 -10.35 -1.20
CA ALA A 142 1.13 -9.61 -2.44
C ALA A 142 2.51 -9.83 -3.10
N ILE A 143 3.58 -9.82 -2.32
CA ILE A 143 4.93 -10.15 -2.78
C ILE A 143 4.98 -11.55 -3.40
N GLU A 144 4.37 -12.54 -2.75
CA GLU A 144 4.37 -13.91 -3.24
C GLU A 144 3.60 -14.05 -4.56
N LEU A 145 2.45 -13.39 -4.69
CA LEU A 145 1.68 -13.35 -5.93
C LEU A 145 2.50 -12.73 -7.08
N LEU A 146 3.13 -11.58 -6.84
CA LEU A 146 3.96 -10.90 -7.83
C LEU A 146 5.19 -11.73 -8.21
N LYS A 147 5.82 -12.44 -7.26
CA LYS A 147 6.89 -13.40 -7.55
C LYS A 147 6.38 -14.54 -8.46
N LYS A 148 5.16 -15.06 -8.24
CA LYS A 148 4.54 -16.09 -9.11
C LYS A 148 4.27 -15.57 -10.53
N CYS A 149 3.99 -14.28 -10.69
CA CYS A 149 3.90 -13.61 -12.00
C CYS A 149 5.26 -13.36 -12.68
N GLY A 150 6.37 -13.65 -12.02
CA GLY A 150 7.72 -13.37 -12.53
C GLY A 150 8.16 -11.91 -12.38
N SER A 151 7.44 -11.11 -11.59
CA SER A 151 7.79 -9.70 -11.33
C SER A 151 8.90 -9.56 -10.29
N LYS A 152 9.62 -8.44 -10.34
CA LYS A 152 10.68 -8.06 -9.39
C LYS A 152 10.14 -6.98 -8.45
N ILE A 153 10.00 -7.30 -7.17
CA ILE A 153 9.50 -6.34 -6.18
C ILE A 153 10.64 -5.41 -5.77
N VAL A 154 10.46 -4.10 -5.93
CA VAL A 154 11.49 -3.09 -5.58
C VAL A 154 11.32 -2.49 -4.20
N GLY A 155 10.11 -2.57 -3.63
CA GLY A 155 9.78 -2.02 -2.33
C GLY A 155 8.28 -2.04 -2.07
N CYS A 156 7.91 -1.53 -0.90
CA CYS A 156 6.54 -1.29 -0.45
C CYS A 156 6.42 0.14 0.08
N SER A 157 5.29 0.81 -0.19
CA SER A 157 4.97 2.12 0.36
C SER A 157 3.59 2.09 1.00
N PHE A 158 3.49 2.57 2.23
CA PHE A 158 2.27 2.63 3.00
C PHE A 158 2.01 4.06 3.48
N LEU A 159 0.74 4.46 3.51
CA LEU A 159 0.36 5.74 4.10
C LEU A 159 0.61 5.72 5.62
N VAL A 160 0.22 4.67 6.36
CA VAL A 160 0.50 4.58 7.80
C VAL A 160 1.10 3.24 8.21
N ASP A 161 2.03 3.28 9.17
CA ASP A 161 2.49 2.11 9.91
C ASP A 161 1.96 2.17 11.35
N VAL A 162 1.11 1.20 11.72
CA VAL A 162 0.48 1.17 13.05
C VAL A 162 1.24 0.34 14.08
N PHE A 163 2.17 -0.53 13.65
CA PHE A 163 2.95 -1.38 14.56
C PHE A 163 4.45 -1.11 14.51
N PHE A 164 4.88 -0.06 13.81
CA PHE A 164 6.29 0.28 13.60
C PHE A 164 7.05 -0.93 13.02
N VAL A 165 6.48 -1.51 11.97
CA VAL A 165 7.00 -2.71 11.33
C VAL A 165 8.41 -2.47 10.81
N GLN A 166 9.36 -3.23 11.35
CA GLN A 166 10.75 -3.14 10.92
C GLN A 166 11.05 -3.96 9.66
N LYS A 167 10.20 -4.95 9.32
CA LYS A 167 10.44 -5.88 8.21
C LYS A 167 9.15 -6.49 7.68
N VAL A 168 9.06 -6.70 6.36
CA VAL A 168 8.00 -7.48 5.70
C VAL A 168 8.62 -8.71 5.02
N LYS A 169 8.39 -9.92 5.56
CA LYS A 169 9.06 -11.16 5.09
C LYS A 169 10.59 -10.97 4.99
N GLU A 170 11.18 -11.18 3.81
CA GLU A 170 12.62 -11.06 3.51
C GLU A 170 13.05 -9.60 3.24
N PHE A 171 12.11 -8.65 3.20
CA PHE A 171 12.36 -7.26 2.85
C PHE A 171 12.52 -6.40 4.12
N ASP A 172 13.76 -5.97 4.40
CA ASP A 172 14.10 -5.07 5.52
C ASP A 172 13.45 -3.68 5.40
N SER A 173 13.50 -2.88 6.48
CA SER A 173 12.92 -1.53 6.56
C SER A 173 13.34 -0.58 5.43
N ASP A 174 14.49 -0.83 4.80
CA ASP A 174 14.96 -0.06 3.65
C ASP A 174 14.05 -0.23 2.42
N TYR A 175 13.31 -1.34 2.37
CA TYR A 175 12.29 -1.65 1.36
C TYR A 175 10.90 -1.13 1.70
N CYS A 176 10.71 -0.48 2.86
CA CYS A 176 9.44 0.11 3.27
C CYS A 176 9.55 1.64 3.37
N ALA A 177 8.59 2.34 2.77
CA ALA A 177 8.36 3.76 2.95
C ALA A 177 7.04 3.94 3.71
N THR A 178 7.09 4.58 4.87
CA THR A 178 5.92 4.77 5.74
C THR A 178 5.92 6.20 6.29
N PHE A 179 4.75 6.72 6.65
CA PHE A 179 4.68 7.91 7.48
C PHE A 179 5.22 7.52 8.86
N LYS A 180 6.47 7.89 9.13
CA LYS A 180 7.03 7.93 10.49
C LYS A 180 6.66 9.25 11.16
#